data_AF-A0A2D0IPJ3-F1
#
_entry.id   AF-A0A2D0IPJ3-F1
#
_cell.length_a   1.000
_cell.length_b   1.000
_cell.length_c   1.000
_cell.angle_alpha   90.00
_cell.angle_beta   90.00
_cell.angle_gamma   90.00
#
_symmetry.space_group_name_H-M   'P 1'
#
loop_
_entity.id
_entity.type
_entity.pdbx_description
1 polymer ?
#
loop_
_entity_poly.entity_id
_entity_poly.type
_entity_poly.pdbx_seq_one_letter_code
_entity_poly.pdbx_strand_id
1 'polypeptide(L)'
;MFPDFTSVAMPDVYHPSDAEWIQKMLAAMNSTTREYARDKYAYVYKLRRDEDPVPHRRDNTGARAANTWLRLFFKKNYRSMKGYTEQPIAVSGN
;
A
#
# COMPACT_ATOMS: atom_id res chain seq x y z
N MET A 1 -28.86 4.80 -5.82
CA MET A 1 -27.64 4.62 -6.63
C MET A 1 -26.49 4.47 -5.65
N PHE A 2 -26.07 3.23 -5.38
CA PHE A 2 -24.94 2.94 -4.49
C PHE A 2 -23.66 3.38 -5.22
N PRO A 3 -22.70 4.04 -4.54
CA PRO A 3 -21.51 4.53 -5.22
C PRO A 3 -20.79 3.35 -5.85
N ASP A 4 -20.32 3.53 -7.09
CA ASP A 4 -19.61 2.54 -7.87
C ASP A 4 -18.50 1.90 -7.03
N PHE A 5 -18.76 0.68 -6.54
CA PHE A 5 -17.73 -0.27 -6.15
C PHE A 5 -16.98 -0.66 -7.42
N THR A 6 -16.22 0.29 -8.00
CA THR A 6 -15.20 0.00 -8.98
C THR A 6 -14.40 -1.14 -8.39
N SER A 7 -14.50 -2.33 -8.99
CA SER A 7 -13.82 -3.53 -8.53
C SER A 7 -12.33 -3.23 -8.47
N VAL A 8 -11.84 -2.88 -7.27
CA VAL A 8 -10.44 -2.53 -7.07
C VAL A 8 -9.68 -3.83 -7.14
N ALA A 9 -8.94 -4.02 -8.23
CA ALA A 9 -8.12 -5.21 -8.41
C ALA A 9 -7.11 -5.33 -7.27
N MET A 10 -7.30 -6.36 -6.44
CA MET A 10 -6.43 -6.68 -5.32
C MET A 10 -5.06 -7.19 -5.84
N PRO A 11 -3.98 -7.04 -5.06
CA PRO A 11 -2.67 -7.62 -5.41
C PRO A 11 -2.73 -9.15 -5.49
N ASP A 12 -1.84 -9.77 -6.28
CA ASP A 12 -1.75 -11.23 -6.37
C ASP A 12 -1.42 -11.90 -5.03
N VAL A 13 -0.68 -11.21 -4.17
CA VAL A 13 -0.34 -11.67 -2.83
C VAL A 13 -0.48 -10.53 -1.83
N TYR A 14 -1.13 -10.82 -0.72
CA TYR A 14 -1.32 -9.91 0.40
C TYR A 14 -1.70 -10.70 1.65
N HIS A 15 -1.56 -10.07 2.82
CA HIS A 15 -2.03 -10.66 4.06
C HIS A 15 -3.55 -10.41 4.21
N PRO A 16 -4.37 -11.43 4.51
CA PRO A 16 -5.83 -11.32 4.51
C PRO A 16 -6.35 -10.29 5.51
N SER A 17 -5.68 -10.11 6.65
CA SER A 17 -6.06 -9.08 7.64
C SER A 17 -5.89 -7.65 7.13
N ASP A 18 -5.06 -7.43 6.11
CA ASP A 18 -4.83 -6.10 5.52
C ASP A 18 -5.67 -5.86 4.26
N ALA A 19 -6.45 -6.86 3.82
CA ALA A 19 -7.17 -6.82 2.54
C ALA A 19 -8.06 -5.58 2.41
N GLU A 20 -8.89 -5.30 3.41
CA GLU A 20 -9.77 -4.12 3.42
C GLU A 20 -8.99 -2.80 3.38
N TRP A 21 -7.85 -2.74 4.07
CA TRP A 21 -7.01 -1.54 4.11
C TRP A 21 -6.34 -1.30 2.76
N ILE A 22 -5.76 -2.35 2.15
CA ILE A 22 -5.15 -2.29 0.81
C ILE A 22 -6.20 -1.85 -0.22
N GLN A 23 -7.40 -2.44 -0.16
CA GLN A 23 -8.49 -2.08 -1.06
C GLN A 23 -8.86 -0.60 -0.94
N LYS A 24 -9.00 -0.07 0.28
CA LYS A 24 -9.27 1.36 0.52
C LYS A 24 -8.16 2.27 -0.01
N MET A 25 -6.89 1.89 0.19
CA MET A 25 -5.74 2.66 -0.29
C MET A 25 -5.68 2.68 -1.83
N LEU A 26 -5.90 1.53 -2.47
CA LEU A 26 -5.94 1.41 -3.93
C LEU A 26 -7.17 2.11 -4.54
N ALA A 27 -8.33 2.06 -3.87
CA ALA A 27 -9.54 2.77 -4.27
C ALA A 27 -9.32 4.29 -4.35
N ALA A 28 -8.54 4.83 -3.41
CA ALA A 28 -8.21 6.25 -3.35
C ALA A 28 -7.19 6.71 -4.40
N MET A 29 -6.57 5.80 -5.15
CA MET A 29 -5.64 6.11 -6.24
C MET A 29 -6.35 6.16 -7.59
N ASN A 30 -5.81 6.96 -8.52
CA ASN A 30 -6.21 6.92 -9.94
C ASN A 30 -5.82 5.57 -10.57
N SER A 31 -6.45 5.23 -11.71
CA SER A 31 -6.31 3.92 -12.36
C SER A 31 -4.85 3.53 -12.64
N THR A 32 -4.06 4.43 -13.24
CA THR A 32 -2.65 4.16 -13.57
C THR A 32 -1.78 3.95 -12.33
N THR A 33 -1.97 4.77 -11.29
CA THR A 33 -1.19 4.64 -10.05
C THR A 33 -1.61 3.40 -9.27
N ARG A 34 -2.88 3.03 -9.34
CA ARG A 34 -3.43 1.83 -8.70
C ARG A 34 -2.81 0.56 -9.25
N GLU A 35 -2.71 0.40 -10.56
CA GLU A 35 -2.08 -0.76 -11.21
C GLU A 35 -0.62 -0.90 -10.78
N TYR A 36 0.13 0.20 -10.85
CA TYR A 36 1.52 0.21 -10.41
C TYR A 36 1.68 -0.09 -8.91
N ALA A 37 0.83 0.49 -8.06
CA ALA A 37 0.86 0.26 -6.62
C ALA A 37 0.51 -1.19 -6.27
N ARG A 38 -0.44 -1.79 -6.96
CA ARG A 38 -0.82 -3.20 -6.83
C ARG A 38 0.37 -4.11 -7.12
N ASP A 39 1.00 -3.94 -8.28
CA ASP A 39 2.09 -4.82 -8.72
C ASP A 39 3.33 -4.65 -7.83
N LYS A 40 3.67 -3.40 -7.46
CA LYS A 40 4.77 -3.13 -6.53
C LYS A 40 4.49 -3.65 -5.12
N TYR A 41 3.25 -3.56 -4.63
CA TYR A 41 2.89 -4.13 -3.33
C TYR A 41 3.17 -5.63 -3.32
N ALA A 42 2.67 -6.36 -4.32
CA ALA A 42 2.89 -7.80 -4.46
C ALA A 42 4.40 -8.14 -4.55
N TYR A 43 5.17 -7.35 -5.30
CA TYR A 43 6.62 -7.52 -5.40
C TYR A 43 7.33 -7.35 -4.04
N VAL A 44 7.04 -6.27 -3.31
CA VAL A 44 7.65 -6.01 -1.99
C VAL A 44 7.26 -7.09 -0.99
N TYR A 45 5.99 -7.52 -1.02
CA TYR A 45 5.51 -8.60 -0.17
C TYR A 45 6.31 -9.88 -0.40
N LYS A 46 6.45 -10.33 -1.66
CA LYS A 46 7.24 -11.53 -2.00
C LYS A 46 8.70 -11.38 -1.61
N LEU A 47 9.34 -10.27 -2.00
CA LEU A 47 10.76 -10.03 -1.75
C LEU A 47 11.09 -10.11 -0.25
N ARG A 48 10.30 -9.44 0.59
CA ARG A 48 10.52 -9.37 2.03
C ARG A 48 10.13 -10.66 2.75
N ARG A 49 9.13 -11.36 2.23
CA ARG A 49 8.79 -12.71 2.66
C ARG A 49 9.93 -13.69 2.35
N ASP A 50 10.54 -13.62 1.17
CA ASP A 50 11.67 -14.48 0.80
C ASP A 50 12.94 -14.18 1.62
N GLU A 51 13.21 -12.91 1.94
CA GLU A 51 14.36 -12.50 2.77
C GLU A 51 14.36 -13.09 4.19
N ASP A 52 13.18 -13.30 4.79
CA ASP A 52 13.09 -13.73 6.19
C ASP A 52 13.21 -15.27 6.27
N PRO A 53 14.22 -15.85 6.93
CA PRO A 53 14.40 -17.30 6.96
C PRO A 53 13.38 -18.04 7.85
N VAL A 54 12.51 -17.30 8.55
CA VAL A 54 11.63 -17.84 9.60
C VAL A 54 10.18 -17.97 9.11
N PRO A 55 9.70 -19.18 8.76
CA PRO A 55 8.41 -19.38 8.07
C PRO A 55 7.19 -18.75 8.75
N HIS A 56 7.18 -18.71 10.08
CA HIS A 56 6.07 -18.17 10.88
C HIS A 56 6.09 -16.64 11.03
N ARG A 57 7.19 -15.97 10.65
CA ARG A 57 7.30 -14.50 10.65
C ARG A 57 7.28 -13.90 9.25
N ARG A 58 7.65 -14.69 8.24
CA ARG A 58 7.71 -14.32 6.83
C ARG A 58 6.49 -13.54 6.33
N ASP A 59 5.28 -14.03 6.61
CA ASP A 59 4.05 -13.39 6.13
C ASP A 59 3.79 -12.03 6.80
N ASN A 60 4.14 -11.89 8.08
CA ASN A 60 4.02 -10.64 8.84
C ASN A 60 5.12 -9.63 8.46
N THR A 61 6.36 -10.08 8.25
CA THR A 61 7.47 -9.25 7.79
C THR A 61 7.20 -8.70 6.38
N GLY A 62 6.75 -9.58 5.47
CA GLY A 62 6.33 -9.21 4.12
C GLY A 62 5.19 -8.20 4.12
N ALA A 63 4.12 -8.47 4.87
CA ALA A 63 2.97 -7.57 5.01
C ALA A 63 3.39 -6.21 5.56
N ARG A 64 4.15 -6.17 6.65
CA ARG A 64 4.55 -4.92 7.30
C ARG A 64 5.40 -4.04 6.37
N ALA A 65 6.32 -4.64 5.63
CA ALA A 65 7.14 -3.90 4.68
C ALA A 65 6.34 -3.40 3.47
N ALA A 66 5.48 -4.25 2.90
CA ALA A 66 4.61 -3.87 1.79
C ALA A 66 3.60 -2.79 2.18
N ASN A 67 2.98 -2.89 3.37
CA ASN A 67 2.07 -1.89 3.91
C ASN A 67 2.77 -0.56 4.17
N THR A 68 3.99 -0.59 4.73
CA THR A 68 4.79 0.62 4.95
C THR A 68 5.11 1.30 3.62
N TRP A 69 5.54 0.54 2.62
CA TRP A 69 5.79 1.06 1.28
C TRP A 69 4.54 1.67 0.66
N LEU A 70 3.40 0.96 0.71
CA LEU A 70 2.13 1.44 0.15
C LEU A 70 1.66 2.73 0.81
N ARG A 71 1.82 2.85 2.14
CA ARG A 71 1.49 4.07 2.89
C ARG A 71 2.38 5.24 2.49
N LEU A 72 3.69 5.02 2.34
CA LEU A 72 4.63 6.07 1.92
C LEU A 72 4.39 6.48 0.47
N PHE A 73 4.16 5.51 -0.42
CA PHE A 73 3.84 5.74 -1.82
C PHE A 73 2.53 6.51 -1.97
N PHE A 74 1.47 6.07 -1.27
CA PHE A 74 0.22 6.79 -1.23
C PHE A 74 0.44 8.20 -0.72
N LYS A 75 1.09 8.41 0.42
CA LYS A 75 1.35 9.76 0.97
C LYS A 75 2.15 10.67 0.03
N LYS A 76 3.14 10.13 -0.68
CA LYS A 76 3.93 10.87 -1.67
C LYS A 76 3.07 11.29 -2.87
N ASN A 77 2.29 10.36 -3.40
CA ASN A 77 1.41 10.62 -4.55
C ASN A 77 0.12 11.34 -4.15
N TYR A 78 -0.27 11.29 -2.88
CA TYR A 78 -1.46 11.95 -2.34
C TYR A 78 -1.33 13.46 -2.49
N ARG A 79 -0.13 14.03 -2.29
CA ARG A 79 0.14 15.45 -2.58
C ARG A 79 -0.12 15.78 -4.06
N SER A 80 0.31 14.91 -4.97
CA SER A 80 0.06 15.04 -6.41
C SER A 80 -1.41 14.80 -6.80
N MET A 81 -2.16 14.02 -6.02
CA MET A 81 -3.58 13.72 -6.24
C MET A 81 -4.52 14.78 -5.61
N LYS A 82 -4.08 15.54 -4.60
CA LYS A 82 -4.91 16.50 -3.85
C LYS A 82 -4.80 17.96 -4.27
N GLY A 83 -3.76 18.38 -5.00
CA GLY A 83 -3.59 19.76 -5.50
C GLY A 83 -3.55 20.90 -4.47
N TYR A 84 -3.86 20.67 -3.19
CA TYR A 84 -3.98 21.67 -2.14
C TYR A 84 -3.53 21.09 -0.80
N THR A 85 -2.94 21.99 -0.01
CA THR A 85 -2.45 21.86 1.38
C THR A 85 -1.19 21.03 1.62
N GLU A 86 -0.06 21.75 1.49
CA GLU A 86 1.11 21.65 2.36
C GLU A 86 0.68 21.37 3.82
N GLN A 87 1.30 20.42 4.51
CA GLN A 87 2.41 20.76 5.42
C GLN A 87 3.43 19.60 5.52
N PRO A 88 4.73 19.91 5.68
CA PRO A 88 5.77 18.94 5.94
C PRO A 88 5.67 18.43 7.37
N ILE A 89 5.90 17.14 7.58
CA ILE A 89 6.01 16.59 8.92
C ILE A 89 7.34 17.07 9.50
N ALA A 90 7.25 17.93 10.50
CA ALA A 90 8.34 18.20 11.41
C ALA A 90 8.74 16.87 12.07
N VAL A 91 9.93 16.38 11.74
CA VAL A 91 10.62 15.41 12.58
C VAL A 91 11.26 16.24 13.69
N SER A 92 10.58 16.33 14.83
CA SER A 92 11.19 16.78 16.08
C SER A 92 12.02 15.61 16.63
N GLY A 93 13.34 15.74 16.53
CA GLY A 93 14.32 14.88 17.20
C GLY A 93 15.02 15.70 18.27
N ASN A 94 14.81 15.27 19.52
CA ASN A 94 15.36 15.79 20.78
C ASN A 94 16.88 15.68 20.84
#